data_AF-A0A8C5FNH2-F1
#
_entry.id   AF-A0A8C5FNH2-F1
#
_cell.length_a   1.000
_cell.length_b   1.000
_cell.length_c   1.000
_cell.angle_alpha   90.00
_cell.angle_beta   90.00
_cell.angle_gamma   90.00
#
_symmetry.space_group_name_H-M   'P 1'
#
loop_
_entity.id
_entity.type
_entity.pdbx_description
1 polymer ?
#
loop_
_entity_poly.entity_id
_entity_poly.type
_entity_poly.pdbx_seq_one_letter_code
_entity_poly.pdbx_strand_id
1 'polypeptide(L)'
;VLVCTSRFWFNYRHVANTLSVYRSVKRLGIPDSRIVLMLADDMACNHRNPKPATVFSHKNMELNVYGDDVEVDYRGYEVTVENFLRVLTGRLPASTPRSKRLLSDDRSNILIYLTGHGGNGFLKFQDSEEISNVELADAFEQMWQKRRYNELLFIIDTCQGASMYDSQVGEDSLSHQPDLAIGVHLMDRYTFYLLEFLEDIHPSSTTNMNQLFKVCPKSQCVSTPGRVLITDFFGSVRKVEITMETINLSSPMEPLPERILSEDRQRETQYYVDQLPVSGIIHQKAKQRDWHPPDGFILGLWTLILIVFFKTYGIKHLKHIF
;
A
#
# COMPACT_ATOMS: atom_id res chain seq x y z
N VAL A 1 5.81 0.87 -1.79
CA VAL A 1 5.15 1.09 -3.10
C VAL A 1 4.65 2.52 -3.12
N LEU A 2 5.12 3.34 -4.06
CA LEU A 2 4.82 4.76 -4.15
C LEU A 2 4.21 5.04 -5.53
N VAL A 3 3.01 5.64 -5.58
CA VAL A 3 2.26 5.79 -6.83
C VAL A 3 1.70 7.20 -6.95
N CYS A 4 2.06 7.88 -8.05
CA CYS A 4 1.34 9.05 -8.55
C CYS A 4 0.36 8.57 -9.62
N THR A 5 -0.94 8.72 -9.36
CA THR A 5 -1.99 8.21 -10.27
C THR A 5 -2.45 9.24 -11.29
N SER A 6 -2.05 10.51 -11.15
CA SER A 6 -2.54 11.61 -11.97
C SER A 6 -1.58 12.00 -13.09
N ARG A 7 -2.15 12.53 -14.18
CA ARG A 7 -1.42 13.02 -15.36
C ARG A 7 -1.67 14.50 -15.62
N PHE A 8 -0.92 15.07 -16.55
CA PHE A 8 -0.99 16.46 -17.00
C PHE A 8 -0.34 17.48 -16.05
N TRP A 9 0.10 18.59 -16.63
CA TRP A 9 0.87 19.62 -15.95
C TRP A 9 0.20 20.21 -14.70
N PHE A 10 -1.12 20.40 -14.73
CA PHE A 10 -1.86 20.95 -13.59
C PHE A 10 -1.85 20.02 -12.35
N ASN A 11 -1.44 18.76 -12.53
CA ASN A 11 -1.27 17.76 -11.48
C ASN A 11 0.19 17.57 -11.06
N TYR A 12 1.05 18.54 -11.37
CA TYR A 12 2.46 18.57 -10.99
C TYR A 12 2.71 18.14 -9.54
N ARG A 13 1.89 18.63 -8.60
CA ARG A 13 1.97 18.30 -7.17
C ARG A 13 1.97 16.81 -6.86
N HIS A 14 1.19 15.99 -7.56
CA HIS A 14 1.13 14.55 -7.26
C HIS A 14 2.45 13.86 -7.59
N VAL A 15 3.12 14.26 -8.67
CA VAL A 15 4.47 13.76 -9.00
C VAL A 15 5.49 14.27 -7.98
N ALA A 16 5.45 15.56 -7.63
CA ALA A 16 6.35 16.14 -6.63
C ALA A 16 6.17 15.49 -5.23
N ASN A 17 4.94 15.20 -4.82
CA ASN A 17 4.60 14.47 -3.60
C ASN A 17 5.26 13.08 -3.59
N THR A 18 5.02 12.27 -4.62
CA THR A 18 5.55 10.90 -4.70
C THR A 18 7.08 10.90 -4.68
N LEU A 19 7.71 11.80 -5.44
CA LEU A 19 9.17 11.96 -5.47
C LEU A 19 9.73 12.42 -4.12
N SER A 20 9.02 13.29 -3.41
CA SER A 20 9.43 13.74 -2.08
C SER A 20 9.39 12.61 -1.07
N VAL A 21 8.33 11.79 -1.08
CA VAL A 21 8.26 10.58 -0.22
C VAL A 21 9.33 9.58 -0.59
N TYR A 22 9.59 9.36 -1.89
CA TYR A 22 10.68 8.51 -2.40
C TYR A 22 12.03 8.94 -1.83
N ARG A 23 12.32 10.24 -1.88
CA ARG A 23 13.53 10.80 -1.30
C ARG A 23 13.61 10.56 0.21
N SER A 24 12.53 10.78 0.97
CA SER A 24 12.52 10.56 2.42
C SER A 24 12.79 9.10 2.78
N VAL A 25 12.20 8.14 2.08
CA VAL A 25 12.45 6.70 2.36
C VAL A 25 13.88 6.29 1.99
N LYS A 26 14.45 6.83 0.89
CA LYS A 26 15.86 6.60 0.55
C LYS A 26 16.81 7.19 1.58
N ARG A 27 16.55 8.42 2.04
CA ARG A 27 17.32 9.06 3.12
C ARG A 27 17.31 8.23 4.40
N LEU A 28 16.19 7.56 4.71
CA LEU A 28 16.04 6.68 5.85
C LEU A 28 16.58 5.24 5.60
N GLY A 29 17.22 5.01 4.45
CA GLY A 29 18.03 3.83 4.16
C GLY A 29 17.32 2.72 3.38
N ILE A 30 16.09 2.92 2.90
CA ILE A 30 15.43 1.94 2.03
C ILE A 30 16.08 2.00 0.63
N PRO A 31 16.67 0.90 0.13
CA PRO A 31 17.29 0.87 -1.20
C PRO A 31 16.25 0.73 -2.31
N ASP A 32 16.59 1.17 -3.53
CA ASP A 32 15.68 1.14 -4.70
C ASP A 32 15.14 -0.26 -5.00
N SER A 33 15.95 -1.31 -4.79
CA SER A 33 15.51 -2.71 -4.90
C SER A 33 14.31 -3.12 -4.01
N ARG A 34 13.90 -2.27 -3.06
CA ARG A 34 12.74 -2.44 -2.17
C ARG A 34 11.68 -1.36 -2.35
N ILE A 35 11.86 -0.46 -3.31
CA ILE A 35 10.91 0.60 -3.63
C ILE A 35 10.36 0.28 -5.01
N VAL A 36 9.02 0.23 -5.12
CA VAL A 36 8.35 0.22 -6.42
C VAL A 36 7.78 1.61 -6.63
N LEU A 37 8.30 2.35 -7.61
CA LEU A 37 7.89 3.71 -7.95
C LEU A 37 7.09 3.73 -9.25
N MET A 38 5.86 4.27 -9.18
CA MET A 38 4.96 4.39 -10.33
C MET A 38 4.61 5.87 -10.55
N LEU A 39 5.00 6.44 -11.69
CA LEU A 39 4.68 7.83 -12.05
C LEU A 39 3.86 7.87 -13.33
N ALA A 40 2.59 8.27 -13.22
CA ALA A 40 1.69 8.33 -14.36
C ALA A 40 2.07 9.40 -15.40
N ASP A 41 2.92 10.37 -15.04
CA ASP A 41 3.42 11.40 -15.95
C ASP A 41 4.81 11.90 -15.50
N ASP A 42 5.56 12.51 -16.42
CA ASP A 42 6.92 13.02 -16.16
C ASP A 42 6.95 14.55 -16.23
N MET A 43 6.96 15.18 -15.06
CA MET A 43 7.03 16.65 -14.96
C MET A 43 8.43 17.20 -15.29
N ALA A 44 9.48 16.40 -15.12
CA ALA A 44 10.85 16.82 -15.40
C ALA A 44 11.08 17.00 -16.91
N CYS A 45 10.42 16.17 -17.72
CA CYS A 45 10.46 16.21 -19.19
C CYS A 45 9.31 17.00 -19.83
N ASN A 46 8.43 17.63 -19.04
CA ASN A 46 7.28 18.34 -19.58
C ASN A 46 7.70 19.65 -20.28
N HIS A 47 7.15 19.93 -21.47
CA HIS A 47 7.47 21.15 -22.22
C HIS A 47 7.05 22.46 -21.52
N ARG A 48 6.16 22.40 -20.52
CA ARG A 48 5.77 23.55 -19.70
C ARG A 48 6.74 23.82 -18.56
N ASN A 49 7.66 22.90 -18.29
CA ASN A 49 8.64 23.05 -17.24
C ASN A 49 9.75 24.02 -17.68
N PRO A 50 9.86 25.21 -17.05
CA PRO A 50 10.91 26.18 -17.40
C PRO A 50 12.31 25.71 -16.98
N LYS A 51 12.41 24.69 -16.13
CA LYS A 51 13.67 24.10 -15.66
C LYS A 51 13.69 22.60 -16.01
N PRO A 52 14.16 22.23 -17.22
CA PRO A 52 14.21 20.85 -17.67
C PRO A 52 14.96 19.94 -16.70
N ALA A 53 14.56 18.66 -16.63
CA ALA A 53 15.15 17.65 -15.76
C ALA A 53 15.05 17.96 -14.24
N THR A 54 14.14 18.84 -13.84
CA THR A 54 13.94 19.17 -12.42
C THR A 54 12.47 19.10 -12.01
N VAL A 55 12.25 18.68 -10.77
CA VAL A 55 10.96 18.77 -10.08
C VAL A 55 11.23 19.31 -8.68
N PHE A 56 10.59 20.40 -8.31
CA PHE A 56 10.63 21.01 -6.98
C PHE A 56 9.32 20.78 -6.24
N SER A 57 9.41 20.46 -4.94
CA SER A 57 8.25 20.35 -4.05
C SER A 57 8.02 21.61 -3.21
N HIS A 58 8.94 22.58 -3.26
CA HIS A 58 8.91 23.80 -2.46
C HIS A 58 9.18 25.07 -3.29
N LYS A 59 8.54 26.18 -2.92
CA LYS A 59 8.54 27.45 -3.71
C LYS A 59 9.92 28.07 -3.86
N ASN A 60 10.80 27.89 -2.88
CA ASN A 60 12.18 28.38 -2.92
C ASN A 60 13.04 27.59 -3.92
N MET A 61 12.55 26.47 -4.46
CA MET A 61 13.26 25.62 -5.42
C MET A 61 14.65 25.20 -4.93
N GLU A 62 14.83 25.10 -3.61
CA GLU A 62 16.12 24.72 -3.01
C GLU A 62 16.46 23.25 -3.30
N LEU A 63 15.45 22.43 -3.57
CA LEU A 63 15.58 21.00 -3.63
C LEU A 63 14.91 20.37 -4.85
N ASN A 64 15.72 19.90 -5.79
CA ASN A 64 15.26 19.04 -6.89
C ASN A 64 14.96 17.63 -6.34
N VAL A 65 13.69 17.24 -6.32
CA VAL A 65 13.23 15.91 -5.88
C VAL A 65 13.29 14.86 -7.00
N TYR A 66 13.47 15.27 -8.25
CA TYR A 66 13.74 14.34 -9.35
C TYR A 66 15.20 13.85 -9.31
N GLY A 67 16.16 14.77 -9.19
CA GLY A 67 17.59 14.45 -9.05
C GLY A 67 18.13 13.45 -10.08
N ASP A 68 19.30 12.86 -9.79
CA ASP A 68 19.95 11.86 -10.65
C ASP A 68 19.70 10.40 -10.18
N ASP A 69 19.04 10.22 -9.04
CA ASP A 69 18.99 8.97 -8.26
C ASP A 69 17.56 8.39 -8.13
N VAL A 70 16.66 8.81 -9.02
CA VAL A 70 15.28 8.31 -9.07
C VAL A 70 15.16 7.17 -10.07
N GLU A 71 14.81 5.98 -9.59
CA GLU A 71 14.48 4.82 -10.40
C GLU A 71 12.95 4.70 -10.50
N VAL A 72 12.41 4.96 -11.69
CA VAL A 72 10.96 4.82 -11.95
C VAL A 72 10.69 3.46 -12.60
N ASP A 73 9.98 2.60 -11.88
CA ASP A 73 9.66 1.23 -12.32
C ASP A 73 8.52 1.17 -13.33
N TYR A 74 7.47 1.97 -13.12
CA TYR A 74 6.31 2.04 -14.02
C TYR A 74 6.13 3.49 -14.46
N ARG A 75 6.24 3.74 -15.77
CA ARG A 75 6.21 5.08 -16.34
C ARG A 75 4.98 5.27 -17.22
N GLY A 76 4.34 6.44 -17.10
CA GLY A 76 3.31 6.86 -18.04
C GLY A 76 2.17 5.85 -18.13
N TYR A 77 1.97 5.31 -19.33
CA TYR A 77 0.91 4.33 -19.64
C TYR A 77 1.03 3.01 -18.86
N GLU A 78 2.18 2.68 -18.28
CA GLU A 78 2.32 1.48 -17.46
C GLU A 78 1.65 1.63 -16.07
N VAL A 79 1.28 2.84 -15.66
CA VAL A 79 0.65 3.11 -14.36
C VAL A 79 -0.86 2.89 -14.45
N THR A 80 -1.27 1.63 -14.54
CA THR A 80 -2.68 1.22 -14.61
C THR A 80 -3.15 0.61 -13.29
N VAL A 81 -4.46 0.55 -13.09
CA VAL A 81 -5.05 -0.15 -11.93
C VAL A 81 -4.61 -1.61 -11.92
N GLU A 82 -4.65 -2.26 -13.08
CA GLU A 82 -4.25 -3.65 -13.26
C GLU A 82 -2.81 -3.91 -12.83
N ASN A 83 -1.85 -3.10 -13.29
CA ASN A 83 -0.44 -3.27 -12.93
C ASN A 83 -0.21 -3.04 -11.44
N PHE A 84 -0.85 -2.02 -10.86
CA PHE A 84 -0.76 -1.77 -9.43
C PHE A 84 -1.26 -2.97 -8.60
N LEU A 85 -2.46 -3.49 -8.91
CA LEU A 85 -3.03 -4.66 -8.25
C LEU A 85 -2.18 -5.93 -8.44
N ARG A 86 -1.59 -6.11 -9.63
CA ARG A 86 -0.67 -7.23 -9.90
C ARG A 86 0.63 -7.14 -9.11
N VAL A 87 1.17 -5.94 -8.91
CA VAL A 87 2.35 -5.72 -8.04
C VAL A 87 2.03 -6.13 -6.62
N LEU A 88 0.90 -5.65 -6.07
CA LEU A 88 0.47 -5.96 -4.70
C LEU A 88 0.25 -7.47 -4.49
N THR A 89 -0.56 -8.09 -5.35
CA THR A 89 -0.89 -9.52 -5.25
C THR A 89 0.23 -10.44 -5.74
N GLY A 90 1.27 -9.87 -6.36
CA GLY A 90 2.38 -10.49 -7.10
C GLY A 90 1.95 -11.47 -8.18
N ARG A 91 0.80 -11.21 -8.82
CA ARG A 91 0.37 -11.93 -10.03
C ARG A 91 1.06 -11.32 -11.26
N LEU A 92 2.37 -11.45 -11.33
CA LEU A 92 3.21 -10.94 -12.41
C LEU A 92 3.80 -12.11 -13.22
N PRO A 93 3.89 -12.01 -14.57
CA PRO A 93 4.56 -12.99 -15.40
C PRO A 93 5.97 -13.33 -14.92
N ALA A 94 6.47 -14.55 -15.17
CA ALA A 94 7.83 -14.94 -14.81
C ALA A 94 8.92 -14.08 -15.48
N SER A 95 8.61 -13.48 -16.64
CA SER A 95 9.48 -12.56 -17.37
C SER A 95 9.59 -11.15 -16.77
N THR A 96 8.71 -10.76 -15.84
CA THR A 96 8.74 -9.42 -15.24
C THR A 96 10.09 -9.18 -14.53
N PRO A 97 10.80 -8.07 -14.79
CA PRO A 97 12.05 -7.75 -14.13
C PRO A 97 11.93 -7.70 -12.61
N ARG A 98 13.06 -7.87 -11.91
CA ARG A 98 13.08 -7.86 -10.43
C ARG A 98 12.66 -6.51 -9.85
N SER A 99 13.09 -5.39 -10.43
CA SER A 99 12.76 -4.03 -9.98
C SER A 99 11.26 -3.76 -10.00
N LYS A 100 10.55 -4.27 -11.01
CA LYS A 100 9.10 -4.16 -11.15
C LYS A 100 8.27 -5.08 -10.23
N ARG A 101 8.88 -5.79 -9.26
CA ARG A 101 8.20 -6.76 -8.38
C ARG A 101 8.26 -6.35 -6.92
N LEU A 102 7.15 -6.55 -6.21
CA LEU A 102 7.12 -6.48 -4.76
C LEU A 102 7.54 -7.84 -4.15
N LEU A 103 8.82 -7.97 -3.80
CA LEU A 103 9.40 -9.20 -3.23
C LEU A 103 9.27 -9.25 -1.70
N SER A 104 8.02 -9.23 -1.21
CA SER A 104 7.70 -9.24 0.22
C SER A 104 7.29 -10.63 0.73
N ASP A 105 7.51 -10.87 2.02
CA ASP A 105 7.18 -12.09 2.75
C ASP A 105 6.42 -11.78 4.06
N ASP A 106 6.19 -12.82 4.87
CA ASP A 106 5.45 -12.74 6.14
C ASP A 106 6.18 -11.97 7.25
N ARG A 107 7.41 -11.50 7.01
CA ARG A 107 8.22 -10.68 7.91
C ARG A 107 8.43 -9.26 7.38
N SER A 108 7.86 -8.95 6.22
CA SER A 108 8.06 -7.68 5.53
C SER A 108 7.02 -6.65 5.99
N ASN A 109 7.48 -5.46 6.36
CA ASN A 109 6.58 -4.31 6.56
C ASN A 109 6.46 -3.54 5.26
N ILE A 110 5.24 -3.19 4.86
CA ILE A 110 4.97 -2.56 3.57
C ILE A 110 4.35 -1.18 3.77
N LEU A 111 5.01 -0.15 3.24
CA LEU A 111 4.42 1.16 3.02
C LEU A 111 3.81 1.23 1.61
N ILE A 112 2.54 1.59 1.52
CA ILE A 112 1.85 1.94 0.27
C ILE A 112 1.44 3.41 0.37
N TYR A 113 1.96 4.24 -0.52
CA TYR A 113 1.62 5.65 -0.63
C TYR A 113 1.01 5.93 -2.00
N LEU A 114 -0.23 6.42 -2.01
CA LEU A 114 -0.95 6.82 -3.23
C LEU A 114 -1.26 8.32 -3.16
N THR A 115 -1.07 9.02 -4.27
CA THR A 115 -1.48 10.43 -4.40
C THR A 115 -2.11 10.68 -5.76
N GLY A 116 -3.21 11.43 -5.75
CA GLY A 116 -3.95 11.74 -6.96
C GLY A 116 -5.35 12.31 -6.68
N HIS A 117 -6.19 12.26 -7.71
CA HIS A 117 -7.59 12.66 -7.61
C HIS A 117 -8.47 11.47 -7.28
N GLY A 118 -9.46 11.68 -6.42
CA GLY A 118 -10.40 10.66 -6.01
C GLY A 118 -11.73 11.27 -5.61
N GLY A 119 -12.63 10.39 -5.21
CA GLY A 119 -13.98 10.71 -4.77
C GLY A 119 -14.50 9.60 -3.87
N ASN A 120 -15.82 9.52 -3.74
CA ASN A 120 -16.43 8.63 -2.77
C ASN A 120 -16.21 7.16 -3.13
N GLY A 121 -15.32 6.49 -2.41
CA GLY A 121 -14.99 5.08 -2.57
C GLY A 121 -14.11 4.78 -3.79
N PHE A 122 -13.49 5.78 -4.43
CA PHE A 122 -12.57 5.55 -5.56
C PHE A 122 -11.41 6.53 -5.64
N LEU A 123 -10.33 6.09 -6.29
CA LEU A 123 -9.18 6.90 -6.70
C LEU A 123 -8.97 6.77 -8.22
N LYS A 124 -8.81 7.88 -8.92
CA LYS A 124 -8.60 7.90 -10.37
C LYS A 124 -7.16 7.54 -10.73
N PHE A 125 -7.01 6.74 -11.78
CA PHE A 125 -5.77 6.39 -12.46
C PHE A 125 -5.78 6.97 -13.88
N GLN A 126 -4.75 7.74 -14.20
CA GLN A 126 -4.55 8.37 -15.51
C GLN A 126 -5.77 9.12 -16.07
N ASP A 127 -6.64 9.65 -15.20
CA ASP A 127 -7.89 10.35 -15.57
C ASP A 127 -8.90 9.51 -16.39
N SER A 128 -8.72 8.20 -16.48
CA SER A 128 -9.53 7.30 -17.33
C SER A 128 -10.01 6.05 -16.62
N GLU A 129 -9.21 5.51 -15.69
CA GLU A 129 -9.57 4.37 -14.86
C GLU A 129 -9.81 4.82 -13.42
N GLU A 130 -10.51 4.00 -12.66
CA GLU A 130 -10.75 4.20 -11.24
C GLU A 130 -10.47 2.90 -10.51
N ILE A 131 -9.81 2.99 -9.35
CA ILE A 131 -9.71 1.89 -8.41
C ILE A 131 -10.67 2.16 -7.25
N SER A 132 -11.53 1.18 -6.97
CA SER A 132 -12.48 1.26 -5.86
C SER A 132 -11.86 0.84 -4.52
N ASN A 133 -12.50 1.26 -3.44
CA ASN A 133 -12.18 0.79 -2.10
C ASN A 133 -12.33 -0.73 -1.93
N VAL A 134 -13.32 -1.33 -2.60
CA VAL A 134 -13.54 -2.79 -2.61
C VAL A 134 -12.37 -3.52 -3.27
N GLU A 135 -11.89 -3.04 -4.42
CA GLU A 135 -10.74 -3.64 -5.11
C GLU A 135 -9.44 -3.54 -4.29
N LEU A 136 -9.23 -2.41 -3.60
CA LEU A 136 -8.10 -2.28 -2.67
C LEU A 136 -8.22 -3.24 -1.48
N ALA A 137 -9.40 -3.34 -0.87
CA ALA A 137 -9.64 -4.24 0.26
C ALA A 137 -9.42 -5.70 -0.13
N ASP A 138 -9.92 -6.12 -1.29
CA ASP A 138 -9.69 -7.46 -1.84
C ASP A 138 -8.20 -7.71 -2.11
N ALA A 139 -7.47 -6.72 -2.65
CA ALA A 139 -6.03 -6.85 -2.86
C ALA A 139 -5.26 -7.04 -1.53
N PHE A 140 -5.59 -6.27 -0.50
CA PHE A 140 -4.96 -6.40 0.83
C PHE A 140 -5.31 -7.74 1.49
N GLU A 141 -6.56 -8.18 1.40
CA GLU A 141 -6.99 -9.49 1.89
C GLU A 141 -6.22 -10.62 1.18
N GLN A 142 -6.06 -10.55 -0.14
CA GLN A 142 -5.27 -11.53 -0.87
C GLN A 142 -3.77 -11.51 -0.51
N MET A 143 -3.21 -10.34 -0.21
CA MET A 143 -1.85 -10.24 0.29
C MET A 143 -1.71 -10.88 1.67
N TRP A 144 -2.69 -10.68 2.55
CA TRP A 144 -2.74 -11.28 3.89
C TRP A 144 -2.86 -12.80 3.83
N GLN A 145 -3.81 -13.33 3.05
CA GLN A 145 -4.00 -14.77 2.86
C GLN A 145 -2.75 -15.47 2.32
N LYS A 146 -2.01 -14.79 1.45
CA LYS A 146 -0.73 -15.27 0.88
C LYS A 146 0.48 -14.97 1.77
N ARG A 147 0.27 -14.42 2.98
CA ARG A 147 1.31 -14.02 3.95
C ARG A 147 2.43 -13.18 3.31
N ARG A 148 2.05 -12.14 2.59
CA ARG A 148 2.99 -11.26 1.87
C ARG A 148 3.47 -10.06 2.67
N TYR A 149 2.98 -9.87 3.89
CA TYR A 149 3.44 -8.83 4.80
C TYR A 149 3.22 -9.26 6.25
N ASN A 150 4.04 -8.70 7.13
CA ASN A 150 3.82 -8.70 8.58
C ASN A 150 2.88 -7.55 8.96
N GLU A 151 3.24 -6.32 8.60
CA GLU A 151 2.43 -5.12 8.79
C GLU A 151 2.34 -4.30 7.50
N LEU A 152 1.20 -3.62 7.31
CA LEU A 152 0.94 -2.78 6.14
C LEU A 152 0.49 -1.40 6.61
N LEU A 153 1.19 -0.36 6.14
CA LEU A 153 0.82 1.04 6.29
C LEU A 153 0.35 1.56 4.95
N PHE A 154 -0.92 1.94 4.88
CA PHE A 154 -1.53 2.54 3.71
C PHE A 154 -1.76 4.03 3.95
N ILE A 155 -1.19 4.87 3.08
CA ILE A 155 -1.35 6.32 3.08
C ILE A 155 -1.90 6.72 1.71
N ILE A 156 -2.98 7.49 1.72
CA ILE A 156 -3.61 7.99 0.52
C ILE A 156 -3.84 9.50 0.64
N ASP A 157 -3.23 10.28 -0.25
CA ASP A 157 -3.42 11.73 -0.35
C ASP A 157 -4.31 12.05 -1.56
N THR A 158 -5.62 12.12 -1.30
CA THR A 158 -6.68 12.37 -2.29
C THR A 158 -7.90 13.02 -1.63
N CYS A 159 -8.72 13.71 -2.42
CA CYS A 159 -10.06 14.10 -1.99
C CYS A 159 -10.87 12.86 -1.58
N GLN A 160 -11.61 12.98 -0.47
CA GLN A 160 -12.43 11.92 0.11
C GLN A 160 -11.63 10.64 0.44
N GLY A 161 -10.33 10.74 0.75
CA GLY A 161 -9.47 9.59 1.06
C GLY A 161 -9.99 8.69 2.19
N ALA A 162 -10.71 9.24 3.17
CA ALA A 162 -11.34 8.46 4.24
C ALA A 162 -12.35 7.41 3.69
N SER A 163 -13.05 7.73 2.60
CA SER A 163 -14.02 6.85 1.94
C SER A 163 -13.39 5.56 1.35
N MET A 164 -12.06 5.56 1.19
CA MET A 164 -11.30 4.41 0.71
C MET A 164 -11.07 3.34 1.78
N TYR A 165 -11.29 3.67 3.05
CA TYR A 165 -11.11 2.76 4.19
C TYR A 165 -12.39 2.60 5.01
N ASP A 166 -13.15 3.67 5.22
CA ASP A 166 -14.38 3.68 6.02
C ASP A 166 -15.50 4.41 5.27
N SER A 167 -16.73 4.28 5.74
CA SER A 167 -17.92 4.98 5.22
C SER A 167 -17.96 6.49 5.50
N GLN A 168 -16.88 7.06 6.06
CA GLN A 168 -16.77 8.48 6.37
C GLN A 168 -16.43 9.28 5.11
N VAL A 169 -17.35 10.18 4.73
CA VAL A 169 -17.26 11.04 3.55
C VAL A 169 -17.48 12.48 3.99
N GLY A 170 -16.77 13.43 3.38
CA GLY A 170 -17.08 14.86 3.59
C GLY A 170 -15.91 15.83 3.55
N GLU A 171 -14.68 15.35 3.32
CA GLU A 171 -13.50 16.22 3.33
C GLU A 171 -12.67 16.07 2.04
N ASP A 172 -12.30 17.21 1.45
CA ASP A 172 -11.44 17.31 0.28
C ASP A 172 -9.96 17.37 0.70
N SER A 173 -9.06 16.82 -0.12
CA SER A 173 -7.63 17.09 0.02
C SER A 173 -7.33 18.45 -0.59
N LEU A 174 -6.50 19.24 0.11
CA LEU A 174 -6.21 20.62 -0.26
C LEU A 174 -4.81 20.73 -0.80
N SER A 175 -4.68 21.37 -1.96
CA SER A 175 -3.38 21.74 -2.51
C SER A 175 -2.68 22.78 -1.60
N HIS A 176 -1.36 22.77 -1.65
CA HIS A 176 -0.49 23.68 -0.92
C HIS A 176 0.60 24.23 -1.83
N GLN A 177 1.26 25.29 -1.37
CA GLN A 177 2.40 25.91 -2.07
C GLN A 177 2.15 26.25 -3.57
N PRO A 178 1.30 27.24 -3.89
CA PRO A 178 1.14 27.70 -5.27
C PRO A 178 2.41 28.36 -5.80
N ASP A 179 2.84 27.97 -7.00
CA ASP A 179 3.94 28.59 -7.74
C ASP A 179 3.39 29.36 -8.95
N LEU A 180 3.51 30.68 -8.89
CA LEU A 180 3.03 31.59 -9.91
C LEU A 180 3.86 31.54 -11.20
N ALA A 181 5.14 31.12 -11.13
CA ALA A 181 6.01 31.06 -12.30
C ALA A 181 5.62 29.91 -13.24
N ILE A 182 5.13 28.80 -12.68
CA ILE A 182 4.68 27.63 -13.45
C ILE A 182 3.15 27.45 -13.48
N GLY A 183 2.42 28.27 -12.72
CA GLY A 183 0.95 28.33 -12.73
C GLY A 183 0.26 27.13 -12.10
N VAL A 184 0.94 26.40 -11.21
CA VAL A 184 0.44 25.17 -10.57
C VAL A 184 0.79 25.13 -9.08
N HIS A 185 0.18 24.19 -8.36
CA HIS A 185 0.56 23.89 -6.97
C HIS A 185 1.70 22.88 -6.97
N LEU A 186 2.64 23.04 -6.03
CA LEU A 186 3.82 22.18 -5.93
C LEU A 186 3.61 20.95 -5.05
N MET A 187 2.67 20.99 -4.11
CA MET A 187 2.49 19.94 -3.10
C MET A 187 1.05 19.89 -2.60
N ASP A 188 0.61 18.78 -2.04
CA ASP A 188 -0.62 18.71 -1.26
C ASP A 188 -0.36 18.93 0.24
N ARG A 189 -1.37 19.44 0.96
CA ARG A 189 -1.22 19.88 2.35
C ARG A 189 -0.87 18.73 3.29
N TYR A 190 -1.50 17.56 3.12
CA TYR A 190 -1.19 16.38 3.94
C TYR A 190 0.26 15.96 3.72
N THR A 191 0.66 15.83 2.45
CA THR A 191 2.05 15.48 2.10
C THR A 191 3.06 16.50 2.62
N PHE A 192 2.75 17.80 2.60
CA PHE A 192 3.62 18.83 3.21
C PHE A 192 3.92 18.54 4.68
N TYR A 193 2.89 18.31 5.50
CA TYR A 193 3.08 18.05 6.93
C TYR A 193 3.71 16.69 7.20
N LEU A 194 3.40 15.66 6.38
CA LEU A 194 4.07 14.37 6.45
C LEU A 194 5.58 14.53 6.20
N LEU A 195 5.97 15.28 5.18
CA LEU A 195 7.37 15.49 4.84
C LEU A 195 8.09 16.34 5.89
N GLU A 196 7.47 17.41 6.38
CA GLU A 196 8.00 18.23 7.48
C GLU A 196 8.30 17.34 8.70
N PHE A 197 7.37 16.47 9.05
CA PHE A 197 7.55 15.49 10.11
C PHE A 197 8.69 14.50 9.82
N LEU A 198 8.76 13.96 8.60
CA LEU A 198 9.82 13.01 8.21
C LEU A 198 11.20 13.67 8.12
N GLU A 199 11.30 14.99 7.90
CA GLU A 199 12.58 15.71 7.88
C GLU A 199 13.36 15.58 9.20
N ASP A 200 12.65 15.57 10.33
CA ASP A 200 13.22 15.41 11.67
C ASP A 200 13.51 13.95 12.06
N ILE A 201 13.08 12.98 11.24
CA ILE A 201 13.30 11.55 11.51
C ILE A 201 14.68 11.12 11.00
N HIS A 202 15.42 10.46 11.88
CA HIS A 202 16.67 9.79 11.56
C HIS A 202 16.51 8.26 11.65
N PRO A 203 17.38 7.46 11.00
CA PRO A 203 17.31 5.99 11.09
C PRO A 203 17.39 5.41 12.51
N SER A 204 18.01 6.14 13.44
CA SER A 204 18.09 5.78 14.86
C SER A 204 16.94 6.33 15.71
N SER A 205 15.95 6.98 15.09
CA SER A 205 14.83 7.58 15.80
C SER A 205 13.95 6.51 16.43
N THR A 206 13.55 6.76 17.68
CA THR A 206 12.59 5.93 18.44
C THR A 206 11.16 6.46 18.34
N THR A 207 10.91 7.37 17.40
CA THR A 207 9.58 7.95 17.18
C THR A 207 8.58 6.89 16.72
N ASN A 208 7.40 6.91 17.34
CA ASN A 208 6.33 5.95 17.07
C ASN A 208 5.27 6.51 16.12
N MET A 209 4.47 5.61 15.54
CA MET A 209 3.35 5.97 14.65
C MET A 209 2.33 6.90 15.32
N ASN A 210 2.18 6.85 16.65
CA ASN A 210 1.31 7.77 17.39
C ASN A 210 1.70 9.24 17.21
N GLN A 211 3.00 9.55 17.02
CA GLN A 211 3.44 10.92 16.77
C GLN A 211 3.09 11.37 15.35
N LEU A 212 3.17 10.48 14.36
CA LEU A 212 2.71 10.78 13.00
C LEU A 212 1.20 11.09 12.98
N PHE A 213 0.39 10.32 13.72
CA PHE A 213 -1.05 10.58 13.84
C PHE A 213 -1.41 11.84 14.63
N LYS A 214 -0.45 12.55 15.24
CA LYS A 214 -0.68 13.89 15.80
C LYS A 214 -0.53 14.99 14.75
N VAL A 215 0.27 14.74 13.73
CA VAL A 215 0.46 15.65 12.58
C VAL A 215 -0.79 15.69 11.71
N CYS A 216 -1.52 14.57 11.68
CA CYS A 216 -2.82 14.46 11.05
C CYS A 216 -3.95 14.72 12.06
N PRO A 217 -5.00 15.48 11.74
CA PRO A 217 -6.18 15.58 12.58
C PRO A 217 -6.78 14.21 12.86
N LYS A 218 -7.18 13.94 14.12
CA LYS A 218 -7.80 12.66 14.51
C LYS A 218 -9.06 12.29 13.70
N SER A 219 -9.78 13.28 13.16
CA SER A 219 -10.92 13.06 12.28
C SER A 219 -10.53 12.53 10.90
N GLN A 220 -9.30 12.79 10.46
CA GLN A 220 -8.79 12.45 9.12
C GLN A 220 -7.92 11.19 9.12
N CYS A 221 -7.33 10.84 10.26
CA CYS A 221 -6.51 9.65 10.39
C CYS A 221 -7.12 8.66 11.41
N VAL A 222 -7.94 7.74 10.89
CA VAL A 222 -8.50 6.63 11.66
C VAL A 222 -7.53 5.46 11.58
N SER A 223 -6.82 5.19 12.67
CA SER A 223 -6.03 3.96 12.81
C SER A 223 -6.02 3.52 14.27
N THR A 224 -5.75 2.24 14.50
CA THR A 224 -5.37 1.72 15.83
C THR A 224 -3.86 1.63 15.85
N PRO A 225 -3.12 2.71 16.16
CA PRO A 225 -1.67 2.67 16.15
C PRO A 225 -1.18 1.70 17.23
N GLY A 226 -0.61 0.58 16.79
CA GLY A 226 0.25 -0.23 17.63
C GLY A 226 1.48 0.56 18.09
N ARG A 227 2.27 0.00 19.01
CA ARG A 227 3.58 0.55 19.39
C ARG A 227 4.63 0.26 18.30
N VAL A 228 4.35 0.67 17.06
CA VAL A 228 5.22 0.48 15.89
C VAL A 228 6.06 1.73 15.68
N LEU A 229 7.33 1.55 15.34
CA LEU A 229 8.23 2.67 15.04
C LEU A 229 7.98 3.16 13.62
N ILE A 230 8.17 4.45 13.39
CA ILE A 230 8.03 5.03 12.04
C ILE A 230 9.11 4.47 11.10
N THR A 231 10.29 4.22 11.65
CA THR A 231 11.42 3.62 10.94
C THR A 231 11.14 2.18 10.49
N ASP A 232 10.11 1.51 11.01
CA ASP A 232 9.69 0.18 10.54
C ASP A 232 9.00 0.22 9.16
N PHE A 233 8.45 1.38 8.76
CA PHE A 233 7.81 1.57 7.45
C PHE A 233 8.58 2.50 6.52
N PHE A 234 9.17 3.57 7.06
CA PHE A 234 9.85 4.60 6.26
C PHE A 234 11.36 4.40 6.19
N GLY A 235 11.95 3.55 7.03
CA GLY A 235 13.40 3.36 7.08
C GLY A 235 13.84 1.91 6.94
N SER A 236 15.15 1.73 6.87
CA SER A 236 15.79 0.42 6.96
C SER A 236 16.73 0.42 8.16
N VAL A 237 16.20 0.12 9.35
CA VAL A 237 17.04 -0.02 10.55
C VAL A 237 17.89 -1.27 10.41
N ARG A 238 19.16 -1.11 10.03
CA ARG A 238 20.15 -2.18 10.15
C ARG A 238 20.52 -2.28 11.62
N LYS A 239 20.18 -3.39 12.28
CA LYS A 239 20.79 -3.75 13.57
C LYS A 239 22.24 -4.12 13.30
N VAL A 240 23.13 -3.13 13.34
CA VAL A 240 24.57 -3.34 13.20
C VAL A 240 25.13 -3.57 14.60
N GLU A 241 25.50 -4.81 14.90
CA GLU A 241 26.35 -5.12 16.06
C GLU A 241 27.80 -4.89 15.64
N ILE A 242 28.40 -3.81 16.14
CA ILE A 242 29.81 -3.51 15.89
C ILE A 242 30.63 -4.36 16.86
N THR A 243 31.28 -5.40 16.35
CA THR A 243 32.29 -6.13 17.13
C THR A 243 33.62 -5.37 17.08
N MET A 244 34.24 -5.19 18.24
CA MET A 244 35.61 -4.68 18.36
C MET A 244 36.65 -5.80 18.30
N GLU A 245 36.21 -7.04 18.15
CA GLU A 245 37.09 -8.20 18.04
C GLU A 245 37.66 -8.28 16.62
N THR A 246 38.98 -8.41 16.53
CA THR A 246 39.67 -8.64 15.26
C THR A 246 39.38 -10.05 14.76
N ILE A 247 38.58 -10.18 13.71
CA ILE A 247 38.32 -11.45 13.03
C ILE A 247 39.56 -11.78 12.18
N ASN A 248 40.31 -12.81 12.58
CA ASN A 248 41.46 -13.28 11.81
C ASN A 248 40.97 -14.15 10.63
N LEU A 249 40.95 -13.57 9.43
CA LEU A 249 40.50 -14.22 8.19
C LEU A 249 41.55 -15.17 7.58
N SER A 250 42.71 -15.34 8.23
CA SER A 250 43.87 -16.08 7.69
C SER A 250 43.89 -17.56 8.05
N SER A 251 43.02 -18.00 8.96
CA SER A 251 42.95 -19.39 9.38
C SER A 251 42.13 -20.20 8.38
N PRO A 252 42.60 -21.37 7.90
CA PRO A 252 41.71 -22.33 7.27
C PRO A 252 40.55 -22.59 8.24
N MET A 253 39.31 -22.54 7.77
CA MET A 253 38.18 -22.98 8.59
C MET A 253 38.44 -24.40 9.06
N GLU A 254 38.79 -24.57 10.33
CA GLU A 254 38.72 -25.89 10.95
C GLU A 254 37.26 -26.34 10.89
N PRO A 255 36.97 -27.57 10.44
CA PRO A 255 35.63 -28.11 10.57
C PRO A 255 35.25 -28.06 12.05
N LEU A 256 34.12 -27.40 12.34
CA LEU A 256 33.53 -27.39 13.68
C LEU A 256 33.47 -28.85 14.19
N PRO A 257 33.88 -29.11 15.46
CA PRO A 257 33.70 -30.43 16.04
C PRO A 257 32.22 -30.78 15.99
N GLU A 258 31.88 -31.93 15.43
CA GLU A 258 30.56 -32.53 15.59
C GLU A 258 30.26 -32.56 17.09
N ARG A 259 29.35 -31.69 17.54
CA ARG A 259 28.75 -31.84 18.85
C ARG A 259 28.06 -33.20 18.83
N ILE A 260 28.63 -34.16 19.56
CA ILE A 260 27.92 -35.34 20.01
C ILE A 260 26.74 -34.83 20.83
N LEU A 261 25.59 -34.70 20.17
CA LEU A 261 24.31 -34.55 20.82
C LEU A 261 24.07 -35.87 21.54
N SER A 262 24.17 -35.84 22.86
CA SER A 262 23.70 -36.91 23.74
C SER A 262 22.29 -37.33 23.30
N GLU A 263 22.19 -38.56 22.78
CA GLU A 263 20.95 -39.21 22.43
C GLU A 263 20.14 -39.47 23.70
N ASP A 264 19.28 -38.53 24.08
CA ASP A 264 18.08 -38.86 24.86
C ASP A 264 16.91 -37.97 24.44
N ARG A 265 16.62 -37.98 23.14
CA ARG A 265 15.35 -37.48 22.63
C ARG A 265 14.76 -38.58 21.77
N GLN A 266 13.72 -39.22 22.28
CA GLN A 266 12.86 -40.14 21.53
C GLN A 266 12.63 -39.55 20.14
N ARG A 267 13.14 -40.24 19.12
CA ARG A 267 12.91 -39.88 17.71
C ARG A 267 11.44 -40.15 17.41
N GLU A 268 10.58 -39.16 17.63
CA GLU A 268 9.38 -39.06 16.81
C GLU A 268 9.84 -38.63 15.42
N THR A 269 9.90 -39.58 14.51
CA THR A 269 10.17 -39.36 13.09
C THR A 269 9.03 -38.49 12.55
N GLN A 270 9.25 -37.19 12.42
CA GLN A 270 8.30 -36.32 11.74
C GLN A 270 8.51 -36.46 10.24
N TYR A 271 7.54 -37.08 9.57
CA TYR A 271 7.44 -37.16 8.12
C TYR A 271 6.69 -35.94 7.60
N TYR A 272 7.15 -35.37 6.48
CA TYR A 272 6.34 -34.45 5.71
C TYR A 272 5.07 -35.17 5.25
N VAL A 273 3.92 -34.53 5.46
CA VAL A 273 2.65 -35.02 4.90
C VAL A 273 2.77 -34.96 3.37
N ASP A 274 2.38 -36.03 2.70
CA ASP A 274 2.36 -36.10 1.25
C ASP A 274 1.65 -34.88 0.65
N GLN A 275 2.21 -34.33 -0.43
CA GLN A 275 1.52 -33.31 -1.21
C GLN A 275 0.14 -33.85 -1.62
N LEU A 276 -0.90 -33.05 -1.38
CA LEU A 276 -2.27 -33.37 -1.77
C LEU A 276 -2.29 -33.92 -3.20
N PRO A 277 -2.91 -35.08 -3.45
CA PRO A 277 -2.90 -35.70 -4.78
C PRO A 277 -3.78 -34.87 -5.72
N VAL A 278 -3.16 -33.89 -6.38
CA VAL A 278 -3.83 -32.98 -7.32
C VAL A 278 -4.49 -33.78 -8.47
N SER A 279 -3.94 -34.93 -8.83
CA SER A 279 -4.51 -35.86 -9.82
C SER A 279 -5.83 -36.50 -9.38
N GLY A 280 -6.06 -36.68 -8.07
CA GLY A 280 -7.32 -37.18 -7.51
C GLY A 280 -8.40 -36.09 -7.36
N ILE A 281 -7.98 -34.82 -7.25
CA ILE A 281 -8.87 -33.66 -7.12
C ILE A 281 -9.42 -33.23 -8.49
N ILE A 282 -8.61 -33.31 -9.54
CA ILE A 282 -9.01 -32.91 -10.91
C ILE A 282 -10.03 -33.90 -11.52
N HIS A 283 -10.09 -35.15 -11.05
CA HIS A 283 -11.02 -36.16 -11.56
C HIS A 283 -12.26 -36.41 -10.69
N GLN A 284 -12.47 -35.65 -9.60
CA GLN A 284 -13.76 -35.66 -8.90
C GLN A 284 -14.79 -34.89 -9.73
N LYS A 285 -15.52 -35.63 -10.58
CA LYS A 285 -16.75 -35.18 -11.22
C LYS A 285 -17.66 -34.60 -10.13
N ALA A 286 -18.08 -33.35 -10.28
CA ALA A 286 -18.96 -32.68 -9.33
C ALA A 286 -20.19 -33.55 -9.07
N LYS A 287 -20.32 -34.07 -7.85
CA LYS A 287 -21.54 -34.75 -7.42
C LYS A 287 -22.60 -33.67 -7.32
N GLN A 288 -23.54 -33.67 -8.26
CA GLN A 288 -24.71 -32.80 -8.27
C GLN A 288 -25.42 -32.99 -6.93
N ARG A 289 -25.22 -32.07 -6.00
CA ARG A 289 -25.99 -32.00 -4.76
C ARG A 289 -27.26 -31.28 -5.12
N ASP A 290 -28.36 -32.02 -5.19
CA ASP A 290 -29.69 -31.42 -5.16
C ASP A 290 -29.81 -30.64 -3.85
N TRP A 291 -29.71 -29.32 -3.97
CA TRP A 291 -29.84 -28.41 -2.86
C TRP A 291 -31.32 -28.17 -2.61
N HIS A 292 -31.86 -28.77 -1.55
CA HIS A 292 -33.14 -28.38 -1.00
C HIS A 292 -32.91 -27.39 0.14
N PRO A 293 -33.50 -26.18 0.09
CA PRO A 293 -33.50 -25.30 1.25
C PRO A 293 -34.27 -26.00 2.39
N PRO A 294 -33.80 -25.94 3.65
CA PRO A 294 -34.61 -26.41 4.77
C PRO A 294 -35.90 -25.59 4.82
N ASP A 295 -37.04 -26.27 5.05
CA ASP A 295 -38.41 -25.69 4.93
C ASP A 295 -38.63 -24.39 5.73
N GLY A 296 -37.79 -24.11 6.73
CA GLY A 296 -37.81 -22.85 7.49
C GLY A 296 -37.20 -21.63 6.79
N PHE A 297 -36.33 -21.79 5.78
CA PHE A 297 -35.62 -20.67 5.16
C PHE A 297 -36.52 -19.85 4.23
N ILE A 298 -37.44 -20.53 3.53
CA ILE A 298 -38.41 -19.87 2.64
C ILE A 298 -39.44 -19.10 3.48
N LEU A 299 -39.96 -19.69 4.56
CA LEU A 299 -40.89 -19.02 5.48
C LEU A 299 -40.25 -17.79 6.17
N GLY A 300 -38.98 -17.88 6.57
CA GLY A 300 -38.23 -16.75 7.13
C GLY A 300 -38.04 -15.59 6.15
N LEU A 301 -37.77 -15.90 4.88
CA LEU A 301 -37.58 -14.87 3.86
C LEU A 301 -38.91 -14.17 3.50
N TRP A 302 -40.02 -14.91 3.38
CA TRP A 302 -41.33 -14.33 3.10
C TRP A 302 -41.87 -13.46 4.24
N THR A 303 -41.64 -13.86 5.49
CA THR A 303 -42.02 -13.05 6.67
C THR A 303 -41.20 -11.76 6.74
N LEU A 304 -39.90 -11.80 6.45
CA LEU A 304 -39.06 -10.60 6.39
C LEU A 304 -39.50 -9.65 5.27
N ILE A 305 -39.79 -10.17 4.08
CA ILE A 305 -40.28 -9.36 2.95
C ILE A 305 -41.63 -8.72 3.28
N LEU A 306 -42.57 -9.46 3.87
CA LEU A 306 -43.87 -8.91 4.29
C LEU A 306 -43.72 -7.83 5.36
N ILE A 307 -42.88 -8.04 6.36
CA ILE A 307 -42.62 -7.04 7.42
C ILE A 307 -42.00 -5.78 6.81
N VAL A 308 -41.00 -5.92 5.95
CA VAL A 308 -40.37 -4.76 5.28
C VAL A 308 -41.39 -4.03 4.42
N PHE A 309 -42.21 -4.75 3.65
CA PHE A 309 -43.25 -4.15 2.78
C PHE A 309 -44.31 -3.40 3.59
N PHE A 310 -44.84 -3.97 4.69
CA PHE A 310 -45.81 -3.27 5.54
C PHE A 310 -45.20 -2.08 6.30
N LYS A 311 -43.93 -2.19 6.73
CA LYS A 311 -43.24 -1.13 7.48
C LYS A 311 -42.83 0.05 6.59
N THR A 312 -42.54 -0.21 5.31
CA THR A 312 -42.14 0.84 4.33
C THR A 312 -43.31 1.40 3.51
N TYR A 313 -44.27 0.58 3.10
CA TYR A 313 -45.40 0.99 2.23
C TYR A 313 -46.75 1.01 2.94
N GLY A 314 -46.99 0.11 3.91
CA GLY A 314 -48.30 -0.08 4.53
C GLY A 314 -48.82 1.11 5.34
N ILE A 315 -47.94 1.86 6.02
CA ILE A 315 -48.37 2.96 6.91
C ILE A 315 -48.80 4.21 6.12
N LYS A 316 -48.33 4.39 4.87
CA LYS A 316 -48.66 5.59 4.06
C LYS A 316 -49.92 5.44 3.20
N HIS A 317 -50.42 4.23 2.95
CA HIS A 317 -51.55 3.99 2.04
C HIS A 317 -52.79 3.33 2.70
N LEU A 318 -52.80 3.09 4.01
CA LEU A 318 -53.93 2.45 4.70
C LEU A 318 -55.20 3.33 4.85
N LYS A 319 -55.26 4.53 4.28
CA LYS A 319 -56.46 5.39 4.30
C LYS A 319 -57.44 5.16 3.13
N HIS A 320 -57.14 4.24 2.21
CA HIS A 320 -57.97 4.02 1.02
C HIS A 320 -58.28 2.54 0.71
N ILE A 321 -58.22 1.65 1.71
CA ILE A 321 -58.64 0.25 1.55
C ILE A 321 -59.69 -0.07 2.63
N PHE A 322 -60.95 0.15 2.27
CA PHE A 322 -62.10 -0.68 2.61
C PHE A 322 -62.70 -1.17 1.31
#